data_AF-A0A9Q2IEX2-F1
#
_entry.id   AF-A0A9Q2IEX2-F1
#
_cell.length_a   1.000
_cell.length_b   1.000
_cell.length_c   1.000
_cell.angle_alpha   90.00
_cell.angle_beta   90.00
_cell.angle_gamma   90.00
#
_symmetry.space_group_name_H-M   'P 1'
#
loop_
_entity.id
_entity.type
_entity.pdbx_description
1 polymer ?
#
loop_
_entity_poly.entity_id
_entity_poly.type
_entity_poly.pdbx_seq_one_letter_code
_entity_poly.pdbx_strand_id
1 'polypeptide(L)'
;MSMQSQDVIKRSATNGFTPPPHVRDDKSEVAKLIDVTTCIGCKGCQVACSEWNDIRDDVGHNLGVYDNPADLSAKSWTLMRFSEVEENDRLEWLIRKDGCMHCSDPGCLKACPSAGAVIQYANGIVDFQSEHCIGCGYCIAGCPFNIPRLNKEDNRVYKCTLCVDRVSVGQEPACVKTCPTGAIRFGTKEEMKHLAEERIADLKSRGYANAGLYDPQGVGGTHVMYVLHHADRPSLYHNLPDNPQISTPVNLWKGILKPLSALGFVATFAGLMFHYVGVGPNTEEMEHEHEGEEKKGGDKHE
;
A
#
# COMPACT_ATOMS: atom_id res chain seq x y z
N MET A 1 2.55 18.05 -6.85
CA MET A 1 1.83 19.09 -6.08
C MET A 1 0.80 18.41 -5.17
N SER A 2 1.23 17.93 -4.00
CA SER A 2 0.50 16.94 -3.19
C SER A 2 -0.27 17.50 -1.98
N MET A 3 -0.25 18.80 -1.70
CA MET A 3 -0.80 19.37 -0.45
C MET A 3 -1.80 20.53 -0.66
N GLN A 4 -2.06 20.90 -1.91
CA GLN A 4 -2.91 22.04 -2.29
C GLN A 4 -4.36 21.85 -1.83
N SER A 5 -4.82 20.60 -1.74
CA SER A 5 -6.16 20.25 -1.27
C SER A 5 -6.35 20.40 0.24
N GLN A 6 -5.24 20.44 1.02
CA GLN A 6 -5.22 20.63 2.47
C GLN A 6 -6.08 19.62 3.26
N ASP A 7 -6.25 18.42 2.75
CA ASP A 7 -7.12 17.34 3.27
C ASP A 7 -6.36 15.99 3.32
N VAL A 8 -5.04 16.02 3.45
CA VAL A 8 -4.19 14.82 3.46
C VAL A 8 -4.07 14.31 4.89
N ILE A 9 -4.72 13.20 5.23
CA ILE A 9 -4.76 12.65 6.60
C ILE A 9 -3.59 11.71 6.91
N LYS A 10 -2.97 11.08 5.90
CA LYS A 10 -1.74 10.28 6.06
C LYS A 10 -0.77 10.53 4.93
N ARG A 11 0.53 10.52 5.26
CA ARG A 11 1.63 10.75 4.31
C ARG A 11 2.79 9.79 4.60
N SER A 12 3.27 9.09 3.58
CA SER A 12 4.39 8.14 3.75
C SER A 12 5.65 8.82 4.28
N ALA A 13 6.46 8.05 5.02
CA ALA A 13 7.75 8.47 5.59
C ALA A 13 7.74 9.89 6.19
N THR A 14 6.68 10.19 6.95
CA THR A 14 6.48 11.47 7.64
C THR A 14 6.41 11.19 9.14
N ASN A 15 7.11 12.01 9.93
CA ASN A 15 7.13 11.86 11.38
C ASN A 15 5.77 12.25 11.98
N GLY A 16 5.33 11.55 13.04
CA GLY A 16 4.06 11.82 13.72
C GLY A 16 3.95 13.22 14.34
N PHE A 17 5.06 13.86 14.70
CA PHE A 17 5.09 15.24 15.22
C PHE A 17 4.97 16.31 14.13
N THR A 18 5.09 15.93 12.85
CA THR A 18 4.99 16.84 11.71
C THR A 18 3.95 16.32 10.71
N PRO A 19 2.66 16.29 11.09
CA PRO A 19 1.62 15.77 10.22
C PRO A 19 1.46 16.61 8.95
N PRO A 20 0.99 16.02 7.84
CA PRO A 20 0.64 16.76 6.62
C PRO A 20 -0.51 17.75 6.85
N PRO A 21 -0.70 18.78 6.00
CA PRO A 21 -1.85 19.67 6.07
C PRO A 21 -3.19 18.93 5.83
N HIS A 22 -4.11 19.04 6.78
CA HIS A 22 -5.41 18.36 6.78
C HIS A 22 -6.56 19.21 7.33
N VAL A 23 -6.45 20.55 7.31
CA VAL A 23 -7.48 21.45 7.85
C VAL A 23 -8.84 21.35 7.15
N ARG A 24 -8.91 20.75 5.96
CA ARG A 24 -10.13 20.54 5.17
C ARG A 24 -10.58 19.07 5.20
N ASP A 25 -10.56 18.46 6.38
CA ASP A 25 -10.86 17.04 6.61
C ASP A 25 -12.35 16.73 6.84
N ASP A 26 -13.20 17.73 7.03
CA ASP A 26 -14.66 17.57 7.09
C ASP A 26 -15.24 17.20 5.71
N LYS A 27 -15.08 15.93 5.35
CA LYS A 27 -15.53 15.32 4.10
C LYS A 27 -16.08 13.93 4.37
N SER A 28 -17.19 13.58 3.73
CA SER A 28 -17.69 12.21 3.76
C SER A 28 -16.70 11.25 3.12
N GLU A 29 -16.43 10.13 3.79
CA GLU A 29 -15.74 8.99 3.19
C GLU A 29 -16.51 8.46 1.99
N VAL A 30 -15.83 8.24 0.87
CA VAL A 30 -16.43 7.63 -0.33
C VAL A 30 -16.05 6.17 -0.43
N ALA A 31 -16.90 5.34 -1.04
CA ALA A 31 -16.54 3.96 -1.32
C ALA A 31 -17.10 3.47 -2.64
N LYS A 32 -16.41 2.47 -3.20
CA LYS A 32 -16.88 1.67 -4.33
C LYS A 32 -17.34 0.31 -3.81
N LEU A 33 -18.60 -0.02 -3.99
CA LEU A 33 -19.14 -1.36 -3.71
C LEU A 33 -19.13 -2.19 -4.99
N ILE A 34 -18.56 -3.38 -4.94
CA ILE A 34 -18.55 -4.33 -6.05
C ILE A 34 -19.37 -5.56 -5.64
N ASP A 35 -20.60 -5.64 -6.13
CA ASP A 35 -21.43 -6.82 -5.99
C ASP A 35 -21.04 -7.86 -7.04
N VAL A 36 -20.25 -8.86 -6.64
CA VAL A 36 -19.80 -9.92 -7.56
C VAL A 36 -20.96 -10.80 -8.02
N THR A 37 -22.07 -10.81 -7.28
CA THR A 37 -23.26 -11.61 -7.57
C THR A 37 -24.09 -11.08 -8.73
N THR A 38 -23.79 -9.86 -9.16
CA THR A 38 -24.41 -9.18 -10.32
C THR A 38 -23.37 -8.96 -11.44
N CYS A 39 -22.12 -9.40 -11.24
CA CYS A 39 -21.06 -9.25 -12.22
C CYS A 39 -21.17 -10.31 -13.33
N ILE A 40 -21.05 -9.86 -14.58
CA ILE A 40 -21.12 -10.73 -15.77
C ILE A 40 -19.77 -10.91 -16.48
N GLY A 41 -18.65 -10.49 -15.86
CA GLY A 41 -17.32 -10.68 -16.43
C GLY A 41 -17.02 -9.95 -17.75
N CYS A 42 -17.82 -8.96 -18.14
CA CYS A 42 -17.72 -8.29 -19.45
C CYS A 42 -16.41 -7.50 -19.70
N LYS A 43 -15.58 -7.28 -18.67
CA LYS A 43 -14.35 -6.47 -18.71
C LYS A 43 -14.52 -5.00 -19.13
N GLY A 44 -15.75 -4.47 -19.23
CA GLY A 44 -15.98 -3.05 -19.52
C GLY A 44 -15.28 -2.11 -18.51
N CYS A 45 -15.19 -2.54 -17.25
CA CYS A 45 -14.46 -1.83 -16.20
C CYS A 45 -12.93 -1.75 -16.44
N GLN A 46 -12.33 -2.71 -17.14
CA GLN A 46 -10.92 -2.65 -17.56
C GLN A 46 -10.76 -1.61 -18.66
N VAL A 47 -11.58 -1.72 -19.71
CA VAL A 47 -11.52 -0.82 -20.88
C VAL A 47 -11.73 0.62 -20.46
N ALA A 48 -12.77 0.93 -19.69
CA ALA A 48 -13.03 2.29 -19.22
C ALA A 48 -11.94 2.83 -18.28
N CYS A 49 -11.30 1.96 -17.48
CA CYS A 49 -10.18 2.37 -16.65
C CYS A 49 -8.99 2.76 -17.50
N SER A 50 -8.63 1.94 -18.48
CA SER A 50 -7.51 2.21 -19.38
C SER A 50 -7.77 3.43 -20.27
N GLU A 51 -9.00 3.55 -20.78
CA GLU A 51 -9.42 4.69 -21.60
C GLU A 51 -9.32 6.00 -20.83
N TRP A 52 -9.96 6.10 -19.66
CA TRP A 52 -9.98 7.32 -18.87
C TRP A 52 -8.60 7.75 -18.37
N ASN A 53 -7.75 6.79 -17.98
CA ASN A 53 -6.43 7.08 -17.39
C ASN A 53 -5.32 7.13 -18.46
N ASP A 54 -5.65 7.14 -19.75
CA ASP A 54 -4.68 7.25 -20.85
C ASP A 54 -3.56 6.18 -20.82
N ILE A 55 -3.89 4.95 -20.42
CA ILE A 55 -2.95 3.83 -20.34
C ILE A 55 -3.35 2.70 -21.28
N ARG A 56 -2.37 2.05 -21.90
CA ARG A 56 -2.55 0.84 -22.72
C ARG A 56 -1.49 -0.16 -22.31
N ASP A 57 -1.91 -1.38 -22.01
CA ASP A 57 -1.02 -2.51 -21.77
C ASP A 57 -0.73 -3.24 -23.08
N ASP A 58 0.25 -4.13 -23.06
CA ASP A 58 0.60 -4.93 -24.23
C ASP A 58 -0.54 -5.89 -24.59
N VAL A 59 -0.63 -6.23 -25.88
CA VAL A 59 -1.52 -7.29 -26.35
C VAL A 59 -0.98 -8.63 -25.84
N GLY A 60 -1.66 -9.21 -24.85
CA GLY A 60 -1.27 -10.47 -24.22
C GLY A 60 -1.61 -11.72 -25.04
N HIS A 61 -1.43 -12.88 -24.41
CA HIS A 61 -1.75 -14.19 -24.97
C HIS A 61 -2.87 -14.85 -24.18
N ASN A 62 -3.62 -15.76 -24.83
CA ASN A 62 -4.55 -16.64 -24.14
C ASN A 62 -3.78 -17.84 -23.57
N LEU A 63 -3.92 -18.10 -22.28
CA LEU A 63 -3.24 -19.19 -21.56
C LEU A 63 -4.21 -20.32 -21.13
N GLY A 64 -5.35 -20.45 -21.79
CA GLY A 64 -6.39 -21.42 -21.47
C GLY A 64 -7.45 -20.93 -20.47
N VAL A 65 -7.41 -19.64 -20.09
CA VAL A 65 -8.37 -18.99 -19.19
C VAL A 65 -8.87 -17.66 -19.77
N TYR A 66 -10.00 -17.17 -19.25
CA TYR A 66 -10.58 -15.90 -19.69
C TYR A 66 -9.82 -14.68 -19.15
N ASP A 67 -9.05 -14.83 -18.07
CA ASP A 67 -8.24 -13.77 -17.45
C ASP A 67 -7.27 -13.17 -18.47
N ASN A 68 -7.44 -11.88 -18.76
CA ASN A 68 -6.54 -11.14 -19.64
C ASN A 68 -6.72 -9.62 -19.43
N PRO A 69 -5.66 -8.85 -19.11
CA PRO A 69 -4.30 -9.33 -18.77
C PRO A 69 -4.28 -10.30 -17.59
N ALA A 70 -3.25 -11.15 -17.52
CA ALA A 70 -3.16 -12.22 -16.51
C ALA A 70 -2.93 -11.69 -15.08
N ASP A 71 -2.34 -10.51 -14.95
CA ASP A 71 -2.17 -9.82 -13.67
C ASP A 71 -2.21 -8.30 -13.86
N LEU A 72 -2.30 -7.57 -12.74
CA LEU A 72 -2.18 -6.12 -12.71
C LEU A 72 -0.81 -5.72 -13.24
N SER A 73 -0.74 -4.55 -13.88
CA SER A 73 0.51 -3.97 -14.35
C SER A 73 0.51 -2.47 -14.11
N ALA A 74 1.61 -1.80 -14.45
CA ALA A 74 1.64 -0.34 -14.45
C ALA A 74 0.69 0.29 -15.49
N LYS A 75 0.19 -0.49 -16.46
CA LYS A 75 -0.75 -0.06 -17.51
C LYS A 75 -2.13 -0.75 -17.42
N SER A 76 -2.31 -1.66 -16.46
CA SER A 76 -3.56 -2.36 -16.15
C SER A 76 -3.89 -2.24 -14.66
N TRP A 77 -4.59 -1.18 -14.29
CA TRP A 77 -4.85 -0.81 -12.89
C TRP A 77 -6.03 -1.54 -12.24
N THR A 78 -6.78 -2.28 -13.04
CA THR A 78 -7.85 -3.17 -12.60
C THR A 78 -8.02 -4.29 -13.62
N LEU A 79 -8.45 -5.47 -13.18
CA LEU A 79 -8.71 -6.61 -14.04
C LEU A 79 -9.86 -7.46 -13.51
N MET A 80 -10.47 -8.27 -14.37
CA MET A 80 -11.42 -9.30 -13.99
C MET A 80 -10.68 -10.61 -13.75
N ARG A 81 -10.89 -11.19 -12.57
CA ARG A 81 -10.41 -12.51 -12.19
C ARG A 81 -11.56 -13.51 -12.24
N PHE A 82 -11.31 -14.66 -12.85
CA PHE A 82 -12.30 -15.73 -13.01
C PHE A 82 -11.89 -16.94 -12.18
N SER A 83 -12.87 -17.64 -11.60
CA SER A 83 -12.66 -18.88 -10.85
C SER A 83 -13.84 -19.81 -11.10
N GLU A 84 -13.55 -20.98 -11.65
CA GLU A 84 -14.50 -22.09 -11.75
C GLU A 84 -14.35 -22.93 -10.49
N VAL A 85 -15.44 -23.11 -9.75
CA VAL A 85 -15.48 -23.90 -8.51
C VAL A 85 -16.69 -24.82 -8.52
N GLU A 86 -16.57 -25.98 -7.88
CA GLU A 86 -17.70 -26.87 -7.64
C GLU A 86 -18.20 -26.66 -6.21
N GLU A 87 -19.39 -26.10 -6.06
CA GLU A 87 -20.02 -25.79 -4.79
C GLU A 87 -21.42 -26.38 -4.75
N ASN A 88 -21.73 -27.15 -3.68
CA ASN A 88 -23.03 -27.83 -3.53
C ASN A 88 -23.44 -28.66 -4.77
N ASP A 89 -22.51 -29.48 -5.28
CA ASP A 89 -22.67 -30.33 -6.47
C ASP A 89 -23.07 -29.56 -7.75
N ARG A 90 -22.71 -28.27 -7.82
CA ARG A 90 -22.97 -27.40 -8.97
C ARG A 90 -21.72 -26.61 -9.34
N LEU A 91 -21.53 -26.40 -10.64
CA LEU A 91 -20.50 -25.50 -11.15
C LEU A 91 -20.92 -24.06 -10.86
N GLU A 92 -20.06 -23.32 -10.19
CA GLU A 92 -20.17 -21.87 -10.06
C GLU A 92 -18.99 -21.19 -10.76
N TRP A 93 -19.30 -20.11 -11.50
CA TRP A 93 -18.29 -19.26 -12.10
C TRP A 93 -18.20 -17.95 -11.32
N LEU A 94 -17.24 -17.88 -10.40
CA LEU A 94 -17.03 -16.75 -9.51
C LEU A 94 -16.15 -15.71 -10.21
N ILE A 95 -16.72 -14.53 -10.48
CA ILE A 95 -16.07 -13.48 -11.24
C ILE A 95 -15.88 -12.25 -10.37
N ARG A 96 -14.63 -11.84 -10.16
CA ARG A 96 -14.29 -10.71 -9.28
C ARG A 96 -13.45 -9.68 -10.00
N LYS A 97 -13.86 -8.41 -9.92
CA LYS A 97 -13.01 -7.28 -10.31
C LYS A 97 -11.93 -7.07 -9.26
N ASP A 98 -10.67 -7.07 -9.66
CA ASP A 98 -9.51 -6.89 -8.79
C ASP A 98 -8.81 -5.53 -9.02
N GLY A 99 -8.15 -5.02 -7.98
CA GLY A 99 -7.47 -3.72 -7.98
C GLY A 99 -7.28 -3.16 -6.57
N CYS A 100 -6.84 -1.91 -6.47
CA CYS A 100 -6.60 -1.28 -5.17
C CYS A 100 -7.85 -1.28 -4.28
N MET A 101 -7.68 -1.72 -3.04
CA MET A 101 -8.73 -1.72 -2.03
C MET A 101 -8.93 -0.37 -1.33
N HIS A 102 -8.00 0.58 -1.52
CA HIS A 102 -7.98 1.89 -0.83
C HIS A 102 -8.24 1.71 0.67
N CYS A 103 -7.35 0.97 1.35
CA CYS A 103 -7.51 0.59 2.75
C CYS A 103 -7.47 1.81 3.68
N SER A 104 -8.22 1.77 4.78
CA SER A 104 -8.18 2.80 5.83
C SER A 104 -6.82 2.85 6.53
N ASP A 105 -6.16 1.70 6.75
CA ASP A 105 -4.75 1.57 7.14
C ASP A 105 -3.91 0.97 5.99
N PRO A 106 -3.43 1.79 5.04
CA PRO A 106 -2.74 1.31 3.86
C PRO A 106 -1.32 0.83 4.16
N GLY A 107 -1.09 -0.48 4.07
CA GLY A 107 0.23 -1.08 4.21
C GLY A 107 1.27 -0.58 3.19
N CYS A 108 0.82 -0.18 1.99
CA CYS A 108 1.69 0.45 0.99
C CYS A 108 2.25 1.81 1.46
N LEU A 109 1.45 2.61 2.18
CA LEU A 109 1.87 3.87 2.77
C LEU A 109 2.82 3.63 3.95
N LYS A 110 2.45 2.69 4.85
CA LYS A 110 3.26 2.32 6.03
C LYS A 110 4.65 1.80 5.64
N ALA A 111 4.75 1.01 4.59
CA ALA A 111 6.01 0.44 4.11
C ALA A 111 6.88 1.43 3.31
N CYS A 112 6.28 2.45 2.70
CA CYS A 112 6.98 3.36 1.79
C CYS A 112 8.04 4.20 2.53
N PRO A 113 9.31 4.20 2.08
CA PRO A 113 10.40 4.93 2.72
C PRO A 113 10.56 6.36 2.20
N SER A 114 9.91 6.72 1.09
CA SER A 114 10.03 8.05 0.49
C SER A 114 8.92 8.98 0.98
N ALA A 115 9.31 10.16 1.44
CA ALA A 115 8.42 11.10 2.08
C ALA A 115 7.40 11.65 1.07
N GLY A 116 6.12 11.37 1.29
CA GLY A 116 5.02 11.86 0.45
C GLY A 116 4.76 11.11 -0.84
N ALA A 117 5.49 10.04 -1.15
CA ALA A 117 5.22 9.22 -2.34
C ALA A 117 3.88 8.50 -2.30
N VAL A 118 3.34 8.24 -1.10
CA VAL A 118 1.99 7.70 -0.91
C VAL A 118 1.25 8.58 0.10
N ILE A 119 0.02 8.97 -0.25
CA ILE A 119 -0.85 9.78 0.60
C ILE A 119 -2.23 9.15 0.75
N GLN A 120 -2.94 9.55 1.79
CA GLN A 120 -4.35 9.26 1.99
C GLN A 120 -5.11 10.58 2.18
N TYR A 121 -6.14 10.78 1.38
CA TYR A 121 -7.06 11.92 1.49
C TYR A 121 -8.14 11.67 2.56
N ALA A 122 -8.75 12.72 3.08
CA ALA A 122 -9.81 12.67 4.10
C ALA A 122 -11.03 11.83 3.67
N ASN A 123 -11.35 11.82 2.36
CA ASN A 123 -12.44 10.99 1.83
C ASN A 123 -12.09 9.49 1.68
N GLY A 124 -10.87 9.08 2.06
CA GLY A 124 -10.40 7.70 2.05
C GLY A 124 -9.57 7.26 0.85
N ILE A 125 -9.43 8.10 -0.18
CA ILE A 125 -8.62 7.76 -1.35
C ILE A 125 -7.14 7.67 -0.96
N VAL A 126 -6.56 6.48 -1.14
CA VAL A 126 -5.10 6.26 -1.11
C VAL A 126 -4.50 6.44 -2.50
N ASP A 127 -3.53 7.33 -2.67
CA ASP A 127 -2.97 7.68 -3.97
C ASP A 127 -1.44 7.83 -3.98
N PHE A 128 -0.81 7.75 -5.16
CA PHE A 128 0.63 7.81 -5.35
C PHE A 128 1.05 9.15 -5.96
N GLN A 129 1.96 9.85 -5.29
CA GLN A 129 2.56 11.09 -5.77
C GLN A 129 3.89 10.75 -6.45
N SER A 130 3.82 10.48 -7.75
CA SER A 130 4.93 9.98 -8.58
C SER A 130 6.21 10.81 -8.49
N GLU A 131 6.12 12.12 -8.23
CA GLU A 131 7.27 13.02 -8.05
C GLU A 131 8.20 12.60 -6.90
N HIS A 132 7.67 11.91 -5.88
CA HIS A 132 8.43 11.44 -4.73
C HIS A 132 8.78 9.94 -4.81
N CYS A 133 8.28 9.21 -5.81
CA CYS A 133 8.51 7.78 -5.92
C CYS A 133 9.95 7.48 -6.35
N ILE A 134 10.62 6.56 -5.64
CA ILE A 134 12.01 6.16 -5.88
C ILE A 134 12.16 4.72 -6.39
N GLY A 135 11.06 4.05 -6.78
CA GLY A 135 11.11 2.71 -7.38
C GLY A 135 11.52 1.55 -6.48
N CYS A 136 11.63 1.74 -5.16
CA CYS A 136 12.17 0.70 -4.25
C CYS A 136 11.30 -0.57 -4.08
N GLY A 137 10.04 -0.57 -4.53
CA GLY A 137 9.14 -1.73 -4.43
C GLY A 137 8.61 -2.08 -3.03
N TYR A 138 8.98 -1.37 -1.95
CA TYR A 138 8.51 -1.69 -0.58
C TYR A 138 6.99 -1.67 -0.44
N CYS A 139 6.30 -0.81 -1.19
CA CYS A 139 4.84 -0.74 -1.20
C CYS A 139 4.19 -2.02 -1.76
N ILE A 140 4.89 -2.78 -2.61
CA ILE A 140 4.42 -4.06 -3.16
C ILE A 140 4.35 -5.08 -2.02
N ALA A 141 5.48 -5.30 -1.32
CA ALA A 141 5.57 -6.21 -0.18
C ALA A 141 4.71 -5.76 1.02
N GLY A 142 4.52 -4.45 1.19
CA GLY A 142 3.69 -3.89 2.25
C GLY A 142 2.18 -4.00 1.99
N CYS A 143 1.75 -4.26 0.74
CA CYS A 143 0.33 -4.33 0.40
C CYS A 143 -0.23 -5.75 0.66
N PRO A 144 -1.20 -5.92 1.58
CA PRO A 144 -1.78 -7.24 1.87
C PRO A 144 -2.53 -7.88 0.68
N PHE A 145 -2.82 -7.07 -0.34
CA PHE A 145 -3.56 -7.46 -1.55
C PHE A 145 -2.66 -7.54 -2.78
N ASN A 146 -1.34 -7.35 -2.64
CA ASN A 146 -0.38 -7.37 -3.74
C ASN A 146 -0.80 -6.51 -4.96
N ILE A 147 -1.12 -5.22 -4.73
CA ILE A 147 -1.68 -4.34 -5.76
C ILE A 147 -0.66 -3.48 -6.52
N PRO A 148 0.30 -2.78 -5.86
CA PRO A 148 1.18 -1.88 -6.58
C PRO A 148 2.01 -2.62 -7.64
N ARG A 149 2.19 -2.00 -8.81
CA ARG A 149 2.99 -2.54 -9.90
C ARG A 149 3.98 -1.49 -10.38
N LEU A 150 5.23 -1.90 -10.60
CA LEU A 150 6.31 -1.00 -11.01
C LEU A 150 6.33 -0.86 -12.54
N ASN A 151 6.39 0.37 -13.01
CA ASN A 151 6.61 0.68 -14.42
C ASN A 151 8.11 0.64 -14.72
N LYS A 152 8.50 -0.16 -15.71
CA LYS A 152 9.90 -0.30 -16.12
C LYS A 152 10.42 0.93 -16.86
N GLU A 153 9.53 1.74 -17.42
CA GLU A 153 9.89 2.92 -18.23
C GLU A 153 10.37 4.09 -17.37
N ASP A 154 9.79 4.27 -16.17
CA ASP A 154 10.04 5.45 -15.32
C ASP A 154 10.44 5.10 -13.89
N ASN A 155 10.52 3.80 -13.55
CA ASN A 155 10.84 3.27 -12.23
C ASN A 155 9.91 3.75 -11.11
N ARG A 156 8.63 3.95 -11.41
CA ARG A 156 7.60 4.34 -10.43
C ARG A 156 6.51 3.29 -10.35
N VAL A 157 5.85 3.23 -9.20
CA VAL A 157 4.72 2.33 -9.02
C VAL A 157 3.41 3.01 -9.40
N TYR A 158 2.50 2.25 -9.99
CA TYR A 158 1.15 2.68 -10.34
C TYR A 158 0.12 1.65 -9.86
N LYS A 159 -1.12 2.10 -9.72
CA LYS A 159 -2.29 1.32 -9.29
C LYS A 159 -3.57 2.14 -9.54
N CYS A 160 -4.73 1.55 -9.27
CA CYS A 160 -6.00 2.29 -9.22
C CYS A 160 -5.92 3.49 -8.25
N THR A 161 -6.40 4.64 -8.72
CA THR A 161 -6.45 5.93 -8.00
C THR A 161 -7.84 6.24 -7.44
N LEU A 162 -8.78 5.29 -7.52
CA LEU A 162 -10.22 5.51 -7.37
C LEU A 162 -10.77 6.62 -8.28
N CYS A 163 -10.10 6.92 -9.40
CA CYS A 163 -10.38 8.08 -10.24
C CYS A 163 -10.42 9.38 -9.42
N VAL A 164 -9.39 9.61 -8.60
CA VAL A 164 -9.28 10.79 -7.73
C VAL A 164 -9.53 12.10 -8.47
N ASP A 165 -9.10 12.19 -9.72
CA ASP A 165 -9.30 13.31 -10.63
C ASP A 165 -10.77 13.57 -10.95
N ARG A 166 -11.58 12.51 -11.11
CA ARG A 166 -13.05 12.60 -11.29
C ARG A 166 -13.76 12.90 -9.97
N VAL A 167 -13.41 12.15 -8.93
CA VAL A 167 -14.08 12.23 -7.62
C VAL A 167 -13.87 13.59 -6.98
N SER A 168 -12.68 14.18 -7.14
CA SER A 168 -12.36 15.53 -6.61
C SER A 168 -13.23 16.64 -7.19
N VAL A 169 -13.87 16.40 -8.33
CA VAL A 169 -14.76 17.36 -9.00
C VAL A 169 -16.21 16.85 -9.08
N GLY A 170 -16.57 15.88 -8.24
CA GLY A 170 -17.96 15.42 -8.07
C GLY A 170 -18.46 14.41 -9.11
N GLN A 171 -17.57 13.75 -9.86
CA GLN A 171 -17.96 12.68 -10.79
C GLN A 171 -17.60 11.29 -10.24
N GLU A 172 -18.45 10.28 -10.48
CA GLU A 172 -18.11 8.91 -10.10
C GLU A 172 -17.00 8.30 -10.99
N PRO A 173 -16.24 7.30 -10.49
CA PRO A 173 -15.17 6.64 -11.23
C PRO A 173 -15.62 6.04 -12.57
N ALA A 174 -14.72 6.06 -13.58
CA ALA A 174 -15.04 5.55 -14.93
C ALA A 174 -15.55 4.09 -14.93
N CYS A 175 -14.88 3.22 -14.15
CA CYS A 175 -15.28 1.81 -14.02
C CYS A 175 -16.65 1.61 -13.32
N VAL A 176 -17.10 2.58 -12.53
CA VAL A 176 -18.45 2.56 -11.91
C VAL A 176 -19.47 2.94 -12.98
N LYS A 177 -19.27 4.09 -13.63
CA LYS A 177 -20.19 4.63 -14.64
C LYS A 177 -20.45 3.68 -15.81
N THR A 178 -19.43 2.92 -16.23
CA THR A 178 -19.55 2.00 -17.37
C THR A 178 -20.23 0.67 -17.05
N CYS A 179 -20.44 0.32 -15.78
CA CYS A 179 -20.82 -1.04 -15.39
C CYS A 179 -22.24 -1.37 -15.89
N PRO A 180 -22.40 -2.32 -16.85
CA PRO A 180 -23.67 -2.49 -17.55
C PRO A 180 -24.78 -3.06 -16.66
N THR A 181 -24.42 -3.85 -15.63
CA THR A 181 -25.37 -4.51 -14.74
C THR A 181 -25.55 -3.77 -13.42
N GLY A 182 -24.84 -2.66 -13.20
CA GLY A 182 -24.83 -1.97 -11.91
C GLY A 182 -24.13 -2.76 -10.80
N ALA A 183 -23.35 -3.80 -11.12
CA ALA A 183 -22.54 -4.56 -10.17
C ALA A 183 -21.52 -3.68 -9.42
N ILE A 184 -21.12 -2.54 -9.99
CA ILE A 184 -20.21 -1.59 -9.36
C ILE A 184 -21.01 -0.34 -9.01
N ARG A 185 -21.06 0.00 -7.73
CA ARG A 185 -21.76 1.17 -7.18
C ARG A 185 -20.76 2.09 -6.48
N PHE A 186 -21.09 3.37 -6.38
CA PHE A 186 -20.25 4.39 -5.74
C PHE A 186 -21.13 5.42 -5.03
N GLY A 187 -20.63 5.93 -3.92
CA GLY A 187 -21.29 6.95 -3.10
C GLY A 187 -20.53 7.13 -1.79
N THR A 188 -21.21 7.61 -0.76
CA THR A 188 -20.60 7.62 0.58
C THR A 188 -20.42 6.19 1.08
N LYS A 189 -19.40 5.96 1.91
CA LYS A 189 -19.10 4.63 2.44
C LYS A 189 -20.26 4.06 3.25
N GLU A 190 -20.93 4.90 4.03
CA GLU A 190 -22.11 4.53 4.82
C GLU A 190 -23.28 4.08 3.92
N GLU A 191 -23.62 4.83 2.88
CA GLU A 191 -24.65 4.41 1.91
C GLU A 191 -24.29 3.12 1.19
N MET A 192 -23.00 2.93 0.86
CA MET A 192 -22.53 1.70 0.23
C MET A 192 -22.64 0.49 1.17
N LYS A 193 -22.44 0.68 2.48
CA LYS A 193 -22.67 -0.38 3.47
C LYS A 193 -24.16 -0.73 3.58
N HIS A 194 -25.03 0.27 3.60
CA HIS A 194 -26.48 0.04 3.61
C HIS A 194 -26.95 -0.73 2.37
N LEU A 195 -26.50 -0.34 1.16
CA LEU A 195 -26.80 -1.06 -0.08
C LEU A 195 -26.27 -2.51 -0.05
N ALA A 196 -25.10 -2.72 0.57
CA ALA A 196 -24.56 -4.07 0.73
C ALA A 196 -25.44 -4.92 1.66
N GLU A 197 -25.90 -4.37 2.78
CA GLU A 197 -26.79 -5.06 3.72
C GLU A 197 -28.10 -5.49 3.07
N GLU A 198 -28.74 -4.60 2.30
CA GLU A 198 -29.94 -4.93 1.51
C GLU A 198 -29.68 -6.08 0.54
N ARG A 199 -28.57 -6.02 -0.20
CA ARG A 199 -28.19 -7.07 -1.15
C ARG A 199 -27.88 -8.39 -0.46
N ILE A 200 -27.22 -8.37 0.69
CA ILE A 200 -26.91 -9.57 1.48
C ILE A 200 -28.20 -10.22 2.00
N ALA A 201 -29.17 -9.42 2.46
CA ALA A 201 -30.46 -9.94 2.89
C ALA A 201 -31.20 -10.65 1.73
N ASP A 202 -31.19 -10.04 0.53
CA ASP A 202 -31.74 -10.65 -0.68
C ASP A 202 -31.01 -11.96 -1.04
N LEU A 203 -29.67 -11.98 -1.04
CA LEU A 203 -28.88 -13.19 -1.29
C LEU A 203 -29.17 -14.32 -0.29
N LYS A 204 -29.26 -14.00 1.00
CA LYS A 204 -29.61 -14.98 2.05
C LYS A 204 -30.99 -15.56 1.83
N SER A 205 -31.96 -14.76 1.38
CA SER A 205 -33.31 -15.24 1.03
C SER A 205 -33.33 -16.23 -0.14
N ARG A 206 -32.31 -16.18 -1.01
CA ARG A 206 -32.10 -17.07 -2.17
C ARG A 206 -31.27 -18.32 -1.86
N GLY A 207 -30.89 -18.53 -0.60
CA GLY A 207 -30.16 -19.71 -0.14
C GLY A 207 -28.65 -19.52 0.04
N TYR A 208 -28.10 -18.33 -0.21
CA TYR A 208 -26.69 -18.02 0.09
C TYR A 208 -26.52 -17.65 1.57
N ALA A 209 -26.56 -18.65 2.45
CA ALA A 209 -26.51 -18.45 3.91
C ALA A 209 -25.26 -17.65 4.37
N ASN A 210 -24.14 -17.85 3.69
CA ASN A 210 -22.85 -17.21 3.98
C ASN A 210 -22.60 -15.94 3.15
N ALA A 211 -23.63 -15.39 2.50
CA ALA A 211 -23.49 -14.11 1.82
C ALA A 211 -23.11 -13.00 2.81
N GLY A 212 -22.22 -12.11 2.40
CA GLY A 212 -21.68 -11.10 3.30
C GLY A 212 -20.89 -10.00 2.60
N LEU A 213 -20.59 -8.96 3.39
CA LEU A 213 -19.77 -7.82 3.00
C LEU A 213 -18.30 -8.12 3.31
N TYR A 214 -17.45 -8.01 2.30
CA TYR A 214 -16.02 -8.02 2.45
C TYR A 214 -15.51 -6.58 2.67
N ASP A 215 -15.33 -6.21 3.94
CA ASP A 215 -14.77 -4.95 4.43
C ASP A 215 -13.77 -5.25 5.58
N PRO A 216 -12.54 -5.71 5.25
CA PRO A 216 -11.67 -6.39 6.21
C PRO A 216 -11.10 -5.45 7.28
N GLN A 217 -11.40 -5.78 8.54
CA GLN A 217 -10.99 -4.98 9.71
C GLN A 217 -9.47 -5.03 9.98
N GLY A 218 -8.75 -6.05 9.50
CA GLY A 218 -7.29 -6.14 9.61
C GLY A 218 -6.51 -5.02 8.91
N VAL A 219 -7.18 -4.24 8.06
CA VAL A 219 -6.67 -3.01 7.44
C VAL A 219 -7.53 -1.78 7.76
N GLY A 220 -8.34 -1.84 8.81
CA GLY A 220 -9.26 -0.77 9.25
C GLY A 220 -10.48 -0.58 8.34
N GLY A 221 -10.83 -1.59 7.54
CA GLY A 221 -11.80 -1.49 6.46
C GLY A 221 -11.22 -0.91 5.16
N THR A 222 -12.04 -0.88 4.13
CA THR A 222 -11.63 -0.52 2.77
C THR A 222 -12.62 0.44 2.10
N HIS A 223 -12.11 1.29 1.21
CA HIS A 223 -12.94 2.16 0.36
C HIS A 223 -13.29 1.51 -0.99
N VAL A 224 -12.89 0.26 -1.18
CA VAL A 224 -13.44 -0.66 -2.16
C VAL A 224 -13.87 -1.91 -1.42
N MET A 225 -15.15 -2.25 -1.45
CA MET A 225 -15.74 -3.37 -0.72
C MET A 225 -16.42 -4.33 -1.69
N TYR A 226 -16.61 -5.59 -1.29
CA TYR A 226 -17.34 -6.57 -2.10
C TYR A 226 -18.58 -7.09 -1.38
N VAL A 227 -19.67 -7.31 -2.12
CA VAL A 227 -20.69 -8.28 -1.70
C VAL A 227 -20.31 -9.63 -2.31
N LEU A 228 -20.26 -10.69 -1.50
CA LEU A 228 -19.88 -12.04 -1.92
C LEU A 228 -21.03 -13.02 -1.63
N HIS A 229 -21.19 -14.04 -2.49
CA HIS A 229 -22.08 -15.18 -2.20
C HIS A 229 -21.55 -16.01 -1.03
N HIS A 230 -20.23 -16.19 -0.97
CA HIS A 230 -19.49 -17.03 -0.04
C HIS A 230 -18.48 -16.17 0.73
N ALA A 231 -18.97 -15.30 1.62
CA ALA A 231 -18.11 -14.40 2.37
C ALA A 231 -17.31 -15.10 3.47
N ASP A 232 -17.67 -16.34 3.81
CA ASP A 232 -16.92 -17.27 4.65
C ASP A 232 -15.64 -17.79 3.99
N ARG A 233 -15.61 -17.84 2.65
CA ARG A 233 -14.47 -18.31 1.86
C ARG A 233 -14.08 -17.32 0.74
N PRO A 234 -13.63 -16.10 1.08
CA PRO A 234 -13.15 -15.11 0.09
C PRO A 234 -12.12 -15.69 -0.89
N SER A 235 -11.25 -16.59 -0.45
CA SER A 235 -10.24 -17.24 -1.28
C SER A 235 -10.78 -17.95 -2.54
N LEU A 236 -12.06 -18.37 -2.56
CA LEU A 236 -12.70 -18.92 -3.77
C LEU A 236 -12.76 -17.91 -4.92
N TYR A 237 -12.79 -16.62 -4.61
CA TYR A 237 -12.81 -15.54 -5.59
C TYR A 237 -11.39 -15.22 -6.05
N HIS A 238 -10.70 -16.19 -6.65
CA HIS A 238 -9.33 -16.05 -7.16
C HIS A 238 -8.35 -15.54 -6.09
N ASN A 239 -8.24 -16.26 -4.97
CA ASN A 239 -7.32 -15.98 -3.87
C ASN A 239 -7.48 -14.58 -3.24
N LEU A 240 -8.72 -14.06 -3.16
CA LEU A 240 -8.98 -12.89 -2.31
C LEU A 240 -8.65 -13.28 -0.85
N PRO A 241 -7.79 -12.54 -0.13
CA PRO A 241 -7.34 -12.98 1.20
C PRO A 241 -8.50 -13.08 2.20
N ASP A 242 -8.55 -14.13 3.01
CA ASP A 242 -9.66 -14.32 3.95
C ASP A 242 -9.61 -13.33 5.13
N ASN A 243 -8.41 -13.04 5.65
CA ASN A 243 -8.20 -12.08 6.75
C ASN A 243 -6.94 -11.22 6.50
N PRO A 244 -6.98 -10.26 5.56
CA PRO A 244 -5.83 -9.46 5.20
C PRO A 244 -5.47 -8.47 6.32
N GLN A 245 -4.19 -8.41 6.64
CA GLN A 245 -3.61 -7.46 7.57
C GLN A 245 -2.20 -7.09 7.13
N ILE A 246 -1.69 -5.96 7.59
CA ILE A 246 -0.29 -5.60 7.37
C ILE A 246 0.57 -6.64 8.10
N SER A 247 1.54 -7.23 7.39
CA SER A 247 2.35 -8.32 7.94
C SER A 247 3.14 -7.89 9.19
N THR A 248 3.23 -8.79 10.17
CA THR A 248 3.97 -8.56 11.43
C THR A 248 5.41 -8.10 11.21
N PRO A 249 6.20 -8.69 10.28
CA PRO A 249 7.55 -8.22 10.00
C PRO A 249 7.58 -6.76 9.52
N VAL A 250 6.61 -6.33 8.68
CA VAL A 250 6.52 -4.95 8.22
C VAL A 250 6.18 -4.02 9.38
N ASN A 251 5.21 -4.40 10.23
CA ASN A 251 4.86 -3.61 11.42
C ASN A 251 6.03 -3.49 12.41
N LEU A 252 6.80 -4.56 12.63
CA LEU A 252 7.98 -4.55 13.49
C LEU A 252 9.09 -3.63 12.94
N TRP A 253 9.43 -3.81 11.66
CA TRP A 253 10.49 -3.05 10.99
C TRP A 253 10.18 -1.56 10.85
N LYS A 254 8.94 -1.21 10.55
CA LYS A 254 8.50 0.18 10.40
C LYS A 254 8.02 0.83 11.70
N GLY A 255 7.72 0.03 12.72
CA GLY A 255 7.32 0.47 14.05
C GLY A 255 8.51 0.56 15.00
N ILE A 256 8.49 -0.29 16.03
CA ILE A 256 9.37 -0.19 17.21
C ILE A 256 10.87 -0.33 16.91
N LEU A 257 11.26 -1.00 15.83
CA LEU A 257 12.67 -1.14 15.48
C LEU A 257 13.31 0.23 15.20
N LYS A 258 12.57 1.20 14.63
CA LYS A 258 13.09 2.53 14.31
C LYS A 258 13.53 3.33 15.55
N PRO A 259 12.67 3.56 16.58
CA PRO A 259 13.10 4.25 17.78
C PRO A 259 14.14 3.47 18.57
N LEU A 260 14.07 2.13 18.61
CA LEU A 260 15.09 1.31 19.27
C LEU A 260 16.46 1.45 18.60
N SER A 261 16.52 1.43 17.26
CA SER A 261 17.77 1.69 16.55
C SER A 261 18.29 3.10 16.83
N ALA A 262 17.43 4.12 16.86
CA ALA A 262 17.84 5.48 17.18
C ALA A 262 18.43 5.61 18.59
N LEU A 263 17.78 4.99 19.60
CA LEU A 263 18.30 4.93 20.96
C LEU A 263 19.65 4.20 21.03
N GLY A 264 19.78 3.09 20.30
CA GLY A 264 21.04 2.35 20.16
C GLY A 264 22.15 3.23 19.60
N PHE A 265 21.89 3.97 18.52
CA PHE A 265 22.85 4.93 17.94
C PHE A 265 23.26 5.99 18.96
N VAL A 266 22.31 6.62 19.65
CA VAL A 266 22.61 7.65 20.66
C VAL A 266 23.47 7.08 21.79
N ALA A 267 23.12 5.90 22.30
CA ALA A 267 23.87 5.22 23.36
C ALA A 267 25.29 4.85 22.91
N THR A 268 25.46 4.34 21.68
CA THR A 268 26.77 4.01 21.12
C THR A 268 27.63 5.26 20.96
N PHE A 269 27.10 6.34 20.39
CA PHE A 269 27.85 7.59 20.23
C PHE A 269 28.24 8.19 21.58
N ALA A 270 27.32 8.25 22.53
CA ALA A 270 27.61 8.70 23.88
C ALA A 270 28.71 7.83 24.53
N GLY A 271 28.59 6.51 24.41
CA GLY A 271 29.57 5.56 24.92
C GLY A 271 30.96 5.76 24.33
N LEU A 272 31.07 5.90 23.00
CA LEU A 272 32.35 6.16 22.32
C LEU A 272 32.96 7.51 22.72
N MET A 273 32.13 8.55 22.85
CA MET A 273 32.58 9.87 23.31
C MET A 273 33.11 9.83 24.74
N PHE A 274 32.36 9.25 25.67
CA PHE A 274 32.79 9.12 27.07
C PHE A 274 34.01 8.19 27.22
N HIS A 275 34.09 7.13 26.42
CA HIS A 275 35.27 6.27 26.36
C HIS A 275 36.50 7.06 25.90
N TYR A 276 36.40 7.81 24.81
CA TYR A 276 37.53 8.59 24.29
C TYR A 276 37.97 9.68 25.27
N VAL A 277 37.03 10.40 25.89
CA VAL A 277 37.35 11.43 26.90
C VAL A 277 37.95 10.81 28.17
N GLY A 278 37.46 9.64 28.60
CA GLY A 278 37.89 8.99 29.83
C GLY A 278 39.20 8.21 29.71
N VAL A 279 39.42 7.52 28.59
CA VAL A 279 40.60 6.66 28.35
C VAL A 279 41.69 7.40 27.57
N GLY A 280 41.30 8.34 26.70
CA GLY A 280 42.23 9.03 25.81
C GLY A 280 42.56 8.22 24.55
N PRO A 281 43.35 8.82 23.63
CA PRO A 281 43.82 8.13 22.44
C PRO A 281 44.84 7.05 22.81
N ASN A 282 44.86 5.96 22.05
CA ASN A 282 45.95 4.99 22.12
C ASN A 282 47.13 5.51 21.28
N THR A 283 48.22 5.94 21.93
CA THR A 283 49.44 6.43 21.27
C THR A 283 50.53 5.37 21.32
N GLU A 284 51.19 5.11 20.20
CA GLU A 284 52.45 4.36 20.18
C GLU A 284 53.58 5.29 20.63
N GLU A 285 54.28 4.95 21.71
CA GLU A 285 55.53 5.61 22.08
C GLU A 285 56.59 5.20 21.04
N MET A 286 56.95 6.12 20.14
CA MET A 286 58.16 5.94 19.33
C MET A 286 59.37 6.08 20.27
N GLU A 287 60.06 4.98 20.54
CA GLU A 287 61.35 4.96 21.24
C GLU A 287 62.36 5.88 20.53
N HIS A 288 62.45 7.12 21.00
CA HIS A 288 63.58 8.00 20.76
C HIS A 288 64.11 8.49 22.12
N GLU A 289 64.67 7.56 22.90
CA GLU A 289 65.56 7.95 24.00
C GLU A 289 66.99 8.06 23.49
N HIS A 290 67.35 9.32 23.25
CA HIS A 290 68.70 9.85 23.30
C HIS A 290 69.34 9.48 24.65
N GLU A 291 70.31 8.57 24.67
CA GLU A 291 71.31 8.56 25.74
C GLU A 291 72.27 9.73 25.54
N GLY A 292 72.16 10.69 26.45
CA GLY A 292 72.85 11.98 26.44
C GLY A 292 74.36 11.90 26.55
N GLU A 293 74.98 12.75 25.74
CA GLU A 293 76.21 13.47 26.09
C GLU A 293 76.03 14.14 27.46
N GLU A 294 76.90 13.85 28.43
CA GLU A 294 77.61 14.85 29.25
C GLU A 294 78.46 14.18 30.33
N LYS A 295 79.79 14.25 30.18
CA LYS A 295 80.67 14.86 31.18
C LYS A 295 82.07 15.11 30.63
N LYS A 296 82.38 16.39 30.50
CA LYS A 296 83.68 16.99 30.15
C LYS A 296 84.74 16.74 31.24
N GLY A 297 85.98 16.48 30.80
CA GLY A 297 87.13 17.35 31.11
C GLY A 297 88.12 16.95 32.23
N GLY A 298 89.40 16.84 31.83
CA GLY A 298 90.62 16.90 32.66
C GLY A 298 91.19 15.52 33.03
N ASP A 299 92.45 15.15 32.81
CA ASP A 299 93.67 15.95 32.81
C ASP A 299 94.83 15.17 32.13
N LYS A 300 95.93 15.88 31.83
CA LYS A 300 97.16 15.44 31.14
C LYS A 300 98.06 14.55 32.02
N HIS A 301 98.84 13.65 31.41
CA HIS A 301 100.31 13.76 31.28
C HIS A 301 101.00 12.46 30.82
N GLU A 302 101.94 12.64 29.89
CA GLU A 302 103.13 11.84 29.49
C GLU A 302 103.03 10.33 29.21
#